data_AF-A0AA86UN42-F1
#
_entry.id   AF-A0AA86UN42-F1
#
_cell.length_a   1.000
_cell.length_b   1.000
_cell.length_c   1.000
_cell.angle_alpha   90.00
_cell.angle_beta   90.00
_cell.angle_gamma   90.00
#
_symmetry.space_group_name_H-M   'P 1'
#
loop_
_entity.id
_entity.type
_entity.pdbx_description
1 polymer ?
#
loop_
_entity_poly.entity_id
_entity_poly.type
_entity_poly.pdbx_seq_one_letter_code
_entity_poly.pdbx_strand_id
1 'polypeptide(L)' 'MPKYSIEQFENMFKEADVNKDHKISLPEIISYLQSKSMKVNEDRTKKYFAMFDKDQSQYLDIKEWVRLMEVLYGDE' A
#
# COMPACT_ATOMS: atom_id res chain seq x y z
N MET A 1 4.49 15.11 14.28
CA MET A 1 5.10 15.08 12.93
C MET A 1 4.70 13.77 12.30
N PRO A 2 4.31 13.74 11.01
CA PRO A 2 4.05 12.47 10.35
C PRO A 2 5.33 11.62 10.41
N LYS A 3 5.17 10.35 10.76
CA LYS A 3 6.28 9.39 10.91
C LYS A 3 7.03 9.15 9.60
N TYR A 4 6.35 9.36 8.48
CA TYR A 4 6.87 9.20 7.13
C TYR A 4 6.54 10.40 6.24
N SER A 5 7.43 10.73 5.31
CA SER A 5 7.22 11.72 4.26
C SER A 5 6.63 11.09 2.99
N ILE A 6 6.10 11.92 2.09
CA ILE A 6 5.61 11.49 0.78
C ILE A 6 6.72 10.76 0.00
N GLU A 7 7.95 11.28 0.02
CA GLU A 7 9.10 10.65 -0.66
C GLU A 7 9.39 9.25 -0.09
N GLN A 8 9.22 9.04 1.22
CA GLN A 8 9.37 7.71 1.81
C GLN A 8 8.26 6.78 1.33
N PHE A 9 7.01 7.24 1.25
CA PHE A 9 5.92 6.43 0.70
C PHE A 9 6.09 6.12 -0.79
N GLU A 10 6.66 7.04 -1.58
CA GLU A 10 7.03 6.79 -2.98
C GLU A 10 8.12 5.74 -3.12
N ASN A 11 9.11 5.73 -2.22
CA ASN A 11 10.12 4.68 -2.20
C ASN A 11 9.52 3.33 -1.82
N MET A 12 8.62 3.30 -0.83
CA MET A 12 7.87 2.10 -0.46
C MET A 12 6.99 1.59 -1.61
N PHE A 13 6.40 2.49 -2.40
CA PHE A 13 5.64 2.14 -3.59
C PHE A 13 6.53 1.42 -4.61
N LYS A 14 7.72 1.97 -4.91
CA LYS A 14 8.69 1.35 -5.83
C LYS A 14 9.19 -0.01 -5.34
N GLU A 15 9.26 -0.21 -4.03
CA GLU A 15 9.60 -1.52 -3.44
C GLU A 15 8.47 -2.54 -3.62
N ALA A 16 7.21 -2.09 -3.57
CA ALA A 16 6.04 -2.94 -3.73
C ALA A 16 5.70 -3.22 -5.21
N ASP A 17 5.98 -2.29 -6.12
CA ASP A 17 5.77 -2.39 -7.57
C ASP A 17 6.83 -3.30 -8.21
N VAL A 18 6.64 -4.62 -8.07
CA VAL A 18 7.61 -5.64 -8.50
C VAL A 18 7.68 -5.70 -10.02
N ASN A 19 6.53 -5.58 -10.70
CA ASN A 19 6.46 -5.67 -12.16
C ASN A 19 6.76 -4.32 -12.86
N LYS A 20 6.87 -3.22 -12.11
CA LYS A 20 7.18 -1.86 -12.58
C LYS A 20 6.13 -1.31 -13.54
N ASP A 21 4.86 -1.63 -13.31
CA ASP A 21 3.75 -1.12 -14.11
C ASP A 21 3.14 0.17 -13.54
N HIS A 22 3.79 0.76 -12.53
CA HIS A 22 3.40 2.00 -11.87
C HIS A 22 2.06 1.91 -11.13
N LYS A 23 1.68 0.71 -10.70
CA LYS A 23 0.49 0.45 -9.89
C LYS A 23 0.76 -0.76 -8.98
N ILE A 24 0.01 -0.87 -7.88
CA ILE A 24 0.16 -1.98 -6.94
C ILE A 24 -1.04 -2.88 -7.02
N SER A 25 -0.81 -4.13 -7.39
CA SER A 25 -1.82 -5.18 -7.34
C SER A 25 -1.98 -5.76 -5.93
N LEU A 26 -3.11 -6.43 -5.67
CA LEU A 26 -3.35 -7.11 -4.39
C LEU A 26 -2.23 -8.12 -4.02
N PRO A 27 -1.69 -8.95 -4.92
CA PRO A 27 -0.56 -9.83 -4.62
C PRO A 27 0.72 -9.07 -4.22
N GLU A 28 0.99 -7.93 -4.86
CA GLU A 28 2.18 -7.11 -4.61
C GLU A 28 2.12 -6.47 -3.22
N ILE A 29 0.98 -5.90 -2.83
CA ILE A 29 0.82 -5.36 -1.47
C ILE A 29 0.89 -6.45 -0.40
N ILE A 30 0.32 -7.64 -0.64
CA ILE A 30 0.43 -8.76 0.32
C ILE A 30 1.90 -9.14 0.50
N SER A 31 2.64 -9.29 -0.60
CA SER A 31 4.06 -9.62 -0.59
C SER A 31 4.89 -8.54 0.12
N TYR A 32 4.61 -7.26 -0.16
CA TYR A 32 5.25 -6.12 0.49
C TYR A 32 5.01 -6.13 2.00
N LEU A 33 3.76 -6.26 2.45
CA LEU A 33 3.42 -6.22 3.86
C LEU A 33 3.97 -7.44 4.63
N GLN A 34 4.00 -8.61 4.00
CA GLN A 34 4.68 -9.79 4.52
C GLN A 34 6.19 -9.55 4.70
N SER A 35 6.84 -8.90 3.73
CA SER A 35 8.27 -8.56 3.82
C SER A 35 8.58 -7.61 4.98
N LYS A 36 7.66 -6.70 5.32
CA LYS A 36 7.79 -5.76 6.45
C LYS A 36 7.44 -6.38 7.80
N SER A 37 7.25 -7.71 7.86
CA SER A 37 6.87 -8.46 9.08
C SER A 37 5.62 -7.92 9.77
N MET A 38 4.75 -7.21 9.04
CA MET A 38 3.45 -6.83 9.56
C MET A 38 2.59 -8.10 9.61
N LYS A 39 1.92 -8.34 10.75
CA LYS A 39 0.93 -9.42 10.87
C LYS A 39 -0.31 -9.07 10.06
N VAL A 40 -0.24 -9.26 8.75
CA VAL A 40 -1.33 -8.88 7.87
C VAL A 40 -2.10 -10.13 7.50
N ASN A 41 -3.37 -10.15 7.92
CA ASN A 41 -4.34 -11.12 7.48
C ASN A 41 -4.78 -10.74 6.06
N GLU A 42 -4.73 -11.68 5.12
CA GLU A 42 -5.12 -11.46 3.73
C GLU A 42 -6.54 -10.87 3.60
N ASP A 43 -7.50 -11.30 4.41
CA ASP A 43 -8.85 -10.74 4.44
C ASP A 43 -8.87 -9.27 4.87
N ARG A 44 -7.99 -8.89 5.79
CA ARG A 44 -7.85 -7.50 6.23
C ARG A 44 -7.17 -6.66 5.15
N THR A 45 -6.14 -7.19 4.49
CA THR A 45 -5.49 -6.54 3.35
C THR A 45 -6.49 -6.30 2.22
N LYS A 46 -7.29 -7.31 1.87
CA LYS A 46 -8.36 -7.19 0.86
C LYS A 46 -9.36 -6.09 1.19
N LYS A 47 -9.78 -6.00 2.46
CA LYS A 47 -10.70 -4.93 2.92
C LYS A 47 -10.08 -3.55 2.80
N TYR A 48 -8.83 -3.37 3.23
CA TYR A 48 -8.15 -2.09 3.07
C TYR A 48 -7.95 -1.78 1.59
N PHE A 49 -7.44 -2.72 0.80
CA PHE A 49 -7.28 -2.56 -0.64
C PHE A 49 -8.57 -2.06 -1.31
N ALA A 50 -9.69 -2.74 -1.08
CA ALA A 50 -10.99 -2.35 -1.63
C ALA A 50 -11.53 -1.03 -1.09
N MET A 51 -11.08 -0.57 0.09
CA MET A 51 -11.46 0.72 0.65
C MET A 51 -10.69 1.89 0.00
N PHE A 52 -9.46 1.63 -0.46
CA PHE A 52 -8.58 2.64 -1.04
C PHE A 52 -8.55 2.65 -2.57
N ASP A 53 -8.88 1.53 -3.22
CA ASP A 53 -9.16 1.42 -4.66
C ASP A 53 -10.48 2.16 -4.98
N LYS A 54 -10.38 3.46 -5.24
CA LYS A 54 -11.55 4.33 -5.43
C LYS A 54 -12.10 4.27 -6.84
N ASP A 55 -11.22 4.04 -7.80
CA ASP A 55 -11.58 3.95 -9.20
C ASP A 55 -12.03 2.53 -9.61
N GLN A 56 -11.97 1.57 -8.67
CA GLN A 56 -12.29 0.15 -8.89
C GLN A 56 -11.43 -0.46 -9.99
N SER A 57 -10.21 0.04 -10.15
CA SER A 57 -9.27 -0.48 -11.14
C SER A 57 -8.72 -1.85 -10.76
N GLN A 58 -8.93 -2.29 -9.52
CA GLN A 58 -8.28 -3.47 -8.91
C GLN A 58 -6.78 -3.31 -8.71
N TYR A 59 -6.29 -2.06 -8.77
CA TYR A 59 -4.91 -1.68 -8.50
C TYR A 59 -4.91 -0.44 -7.59
N LEU A 60 -3.79 -0.16 -6.94
CA LEU A 60 -3.58 1.11 -6.25
C LEU A 60 -2.57 1.94 -7.02
N ASP A 61 -2.96 3.15 -7.40
CA ASP A 61 -2.01 4.14 -7.89
C ASP A 61 -1.18 4.74 -6.74
N ILE A 62 -0.18 5.56 -7.06
CA ILE A 62 0.67 6.19 -6.05
C ILE A 62 -0.11 7.04 -5.03
N LYS A 63 -1.20 7.70 -5.45
CA LYS A 63 -2.01 8.55 -4.57
C LYS A 63 -2.82 7.71 -3.60
N GLU A 64 -3.42 6.63 -4.09
CA GLU A 64 -4.18 5.67 -3.28
C GLU A 64 -3.26 4.93 -2.31
N TRP A 65 -2.06 4.55 -2.77
CA TRP A 65 -1.00 3.98 -1.94
C TRP A 65 -0.57 4.92 -0.81
N VAL A 66 -0.24 6.17 -1.11
CA VAL A 66 0.17 7.16 -0.09
C VAL A 66 -0.91 7.27 0.98
N ARG A 67 -2.18 7.38 0.57
CA ARG A 67 -3.30 7.47 1.51
C ARG A 67 -3.47 6.20 2.36
N LEU A 68 -3.28 5.02 1.78
CA LEU A 68 -3.28 3.76 2.51
C LEU A 68 -2.17 3.72 3.55
N MET A 69 -0.95 4.11 3.17
CA MET A 69 0.21 4.12 4.07
C MET A 69 0.06 5.16 5.18
N GLU A 70 -0.51 6.33 4.89
CA GLU A 70 -0.87 7.32 5.92
C GLU A 70 -1.84 6.75 6.94
N VAL A 71 -2.82 5.94 6.54
CA VAL A 71 -3.76 5.31 7.50
C VAL A 71 -3.09 4.15 8.26
N LEU A 72 -2.26 3.34 7.61
CA LEU A 72 -1.58 2.22 8.26
C LEU A 72 -0.49 2.65 9.25
N TYR A 73 0.17 3.77 9.00
CA TYR A 73 1.31 4.27 9.79
C TYR A 73 1.05 5.60 10.52
N GLY A 74 -0.13 6.20 10.33
CA GLY A 74 -0.52 7.49 10.92
C GLY A 74 -1.33 7.38 12.21
N ASP A 75 -1.83 6.20 12.58
CA ASP A 75 -2.41 5.93 13.90
C ASP A 75 -1.29 5.60 14.91
N GLU A 76 -0.67 6.65 15.47
CA GLU A 76 -0.09 6.69 16.84
C GLU A 76 -0.68 7.87 17.61
#